data_AF-A0A940CVH6-F1
#
_entry.id   AF-A0A940CVH6-F1
#
_cell.length_a   1.000
_cell.length_b   1.000
_cell.length_c   1.000
_cell.angle_alpha   90.00
_cell.angle_beta   90.00
_cell.angle_gamma   90.00
#
_symmetry.space_group_name_H-M   'P 1'
#
loop_
_entity.id
_entity.type
_entity.pdbx_description
1 polymer ?
#
loop_
_entity_poly.entity_id
_entity_poly.type
_entity_poly.pdbx_seq_one_letter_code
_entity_poly.pdbx_strand_id
1 'polypeptide(L)'
;MKRLIIIICVLIFSVLTFSIRFELKIPEFDKENAVLDIYTFEHESKIEITVVFWDEDYPNPFIDFIYDIYRLFKWGRLYDIETFFVTDSSAIFEDDYANSSSYFQTENLHNYKEIPFDDFQKDGDNIVIYVSTWNHMFSNKPLPNTEYISYLSNNSTGTRNEVEKIYSWKKNKNLKFAFYFSLLVVLLGILTIFLKLKNKNAVILKALTTFACLLIALFNTTGFEFLIVGGLFFGMLGDIFLEFKEKFLYGMLSFLIGHIFYSIGFALKFGIPNILVFFTVYAFLIILYFGILFKNTGDLKISILVYVIAIGTMFSFSFSPVFKEIYYLRLLLPLAGGLFVFSDFLLAIQKFVKNFRYSEIVILGSYFASQLIIALSTIF
;
A
#
# COMPACT_ATOMS: atom_id res chain seq x y z
N MET A 1 -0.61 32.86 28.87
CA MET A 1 0.79 33.19 29.25
C MET A 1 1.51 32.04 29.94
N LYS A 2 1.04 31.48 31.07
CA LYS A 2 1.73 30.36 31.76
C LYS A 2 1.93 29.09 30.91
N ARG A 3 0.96 28.68 30.09
CA ARG A 3 1.10 27.54 29.14
C ARG A 3 2.09 27.80 27.99
N LEU A 4 2.18 29.05 27.52
CA LEU A 4 3.09 29.43 26.44
C LEU A 4 4.55 29.48 26.95
N ILE A 5 4.75 29.93 28.18
CA ILE A 5 6.06 29.93 28.85
C ILE A 5 6.52 28.50 29.14
N ILE A 6 5.63 27.58 29.53
CA ILE A 6 6.00 26.17 29.71
C ILE A 6 6.40 25.53 28.37
N ILE A 7 5.67 25.79 27.29
CA ILE A 7 6.00 25.27 25.95
C ILE A 7 7.34 25.85 25.45
N ILE A 8 7.59 27.14 25.64
CA ILE A 8 8.84 27.81 25.25
C ILE A 8 10.01 27.36 26.14
N CYS A 9 9.81 27.16 27.43
CA CYS A 9 10.85 26.62 28.31
C CYS A 9 11.17 25.16 27.97
N VAL A 10 10.18 24.32 27.61
CA VAL A 10 10.43 22.95 27.12
C VAL A 10 11.18 22.97 25.78
N LEU A 11 10.80 23.87 24.86
CA LEU A 11 11.50 24.05 23.56
C LEU A 11 12.92 24.62 23.68
N ILE A 12 13.20 25.44 24.70
CA ILE A 12 14.55 26.00 24.94
C ILE A 12 15.40 25.00 25.75
N PHE A 13 14.78 24.18 26.60
CA PHE A 13 15.48 23.12 27.34
C PHE A 13 15.79 21.91 26.44
N SER A 14 14.93 21.59 25.46
CA SER A 14 15.16 20.51 24.48
C SER A 14 16.27 20.80 23.46
N VAL A 15 16.79 22.03 23.42
CA VAL A 15 17.92 22.40 22.54
C VAL A 15 19.27 22.18 23.23
N LEU A 16 19.29 21.91 24.55
CA LEU A 16 20.52 21.92 25.34
C LEU A 16 20.92 20.56 25.96
N THR A 17 20.10 19.51 25.85
CA THR A 17 20.39 18.24 26.53
C THR A 17 21.02 17.17 25.66
N PHE A 18 20.83 17.18 24.33
CA PHE A 18 21.47 16.18 23.46
C PHE A 18 21.89 16.81 22.12
N SER A 19 23.12 17.29 22.05
CA SER A 19 23.74 17.86 20.83
C SER A 19 24.42 16.79 19.95
N ILE A 20 24.12 15.51 20.17
CA ILE A 20 24.71 14.42 19.41
C ILE A 20 23.84 14.20 18.17
N ARG A 21 24.40 14.57 17.02
CA ARG A 21 23.81 14.27 15.73
C ARG A 21 24.24 12.86 15.34
N PHE A 22 23.32 12.03 14.92
CA PHE A 22 23.61 10.71 14.37
C PHE A 22 23.20 10.67 12.90
N GLU A 23 23.87 9.80 12.16
CA GLU A 23 23.65 9.62 10.74
C GLU A 23 23.52 8.13 10.45
N LEU A 24 22.43 7.75 9.78
CA LEU A 24 22.22 6.38 9.35
C LEU A 24 22.79 6.20 7.94
N LYS A 25 23.63 5.19 7.78
CA LYS A 25 24.22 4.82 6.50
C LYS A 25 23.72 3.45 6.06
N ILE A 26 23.16 3.39 4.85
CA ILE A 26 22.66 2.16 4.21
C ILE A 26 23.58 1.73 3.06
N PRO A 27 23.70 0.43 2.75
CA PRO A 27 24.53 -0.06 1.65
C PRO A 27 23.99 0.44 0.31
N GLU A 28 24.85 0.98 -0.56
CA GLU A 28 24.41 1.56 -1.84
C GLU A 28 23.75 0.50 -2.75
N PHE A 29 24.25 -0.74 -2.69
CA PHE A 29 23.73 -1.85 -3.50
C PHE A 29 22.31 -2.29 -3.08
N ASP A 30 21.86 -1.95 -1.87
CA ASP A 30 20.56 -2.34 -1.33
C ASP A 30 19.72 -1.13 -0.91
N LYS A 31 19.94 0.00 -1.59
CA LYS A 31 19.16 1.22 -1.39
C LYS A 31 17.66 1.07 -1.64
N GLU A 32 17.24 0.00 -2.31
CA GLU A 32 15.82 -0.26 -2.62
C GLU A 32 15.09 -0.87 -1.40
N ASN A 33 15.79 -1.59 -0.50
CA ASN A 33 15.30 -2.02 0.81
C ASN A 33 15.49 -0.94 1.88
N ALA A 34 15.00 0.25 1.55
CA ALA A 34 15.29 1.46 2.30
C ALA A 34 14.57 1.52 3.66
N VAL A 35 15.15 2.37 4.51
CA VAL A 35 14.43 3.00 5.62
C VAL A 35 13.24 3.78 5.04
N LEU A 36 12.04 3.49 5.54
CA LEU A 36 10.82 4.22 5.19
C LEU A 36 10.75 5.56 5.92
N ASP A 37 10.94 5.53 7.25
CA ASP A 37 10.89 6.72 8.09
C ASP A 37 11.64 6.47 9.40
N ILE A 38 12.07 7.54 10.07
CA ILE A 38 12.75 7.47 11.36
C ILE A 38 12.03 8.41 12.33
N TYR A 39 11.66 7.87 13.48
CA TYR A 39 11.02 8.62 14.55
C TYR A 39 11.97 8.78 15.72
N THR A 40 12.09 10.00 16.23
CA THR A 40 12.88 10.30 17.42
C THR A 40 11.99 10.73 18.58
N PHE A 41 12.28 10.28 19.80
CA PHE A 41 11.60 10.73 21.01
C PHE A 41 12.59 10.89 22.17
N GLU A 42 12.60 12.06 22.79
CA GLU A 42 13.49 12.37 23.92
C GLU A 42 12.84 11.95 25.24
N HIS A 43 13.45 10.99 25.95
CA HIS A 43 13.15 10.66 27.34
C HIS A 43 14.07 11.44 28.28
N GLU A 44 13.81 11.37 29.59
CA GLU A 44 14.60 12.11 30.61
C GLU A 44 16.11 11.79 30.59
N SER A 45 16.52 10.60 30.15
CA SER A 45 17.92 10.14 30.19
C SER A 45 18.43 9.51 28.88
N LYS A 46 17.58 9.40 27.86
CA LYS A 46 17.92 8.76 26.58
C LYS A 46 17.03 9.26 25.45
N ILE A 47 17.54 9.26 24.23
CA ILE A 47 16.76 9.43 23.02
C ILE A 47 16.39 8.05 22.50
N GLU A 48 15.11 7.83 22.22
CA GLU A 48 14.60 6.68 21.50
C GLU A 48 14.57 6.98 20.00
N ILE A 49 15.19 6.11 19.21
CA ILE A 49 15.22 6.20 17.75
C ILE A 49 14.54 4.95 17.21
N THR A 50 13.40 5.14 16.55
CA THR A 50 12.64 4.05 15.94
C THR A 50 12.72 4.17 14.43
N VAL A 51 13.27 3.15 13.78
CA VAL A 51 13.43 3.07 12.34
C VAL A 51 12.37 2.14 11.77
N VAL A 52 11.64 2.61 10.75
CA VAL A 52 10.66 1.80 10.03
C VAL A 52 11.28 1.38 8.71
N PHE A 53 11.23 0.09 8.40
CA PHE A 53 11.76 -0.47 7.16
C PHE A 53 10.63 -0.97 6.26
N TRP A 54 10.87 -0.92 4.95
CA TRP A 54 9.91 -1.39 3.94
C TRP A 54 9.62 -2.88 4.06
N ASP A 55 10.66 -3.71 3.96
CA ASP A 55 10.53 -5.16 3.96
C ASP A 55 11.86 -5.88 4.29
N GLU A 56 11.80 -7.06 4.91
CA GLU A 56 12.94 -7.98 5.02
C GLU A 56 12.85 -8.96 3.84
N ASP A 57 13.38 -8.58 2.68
CA ASP A 57 13.32 -9.41 1.48
C ASP A 57 14.07 -10.73 1.69
N TYR A 58 13.35 -11.84 1.86
CA TYR A 58 13.98 -13.16 1.86
C TYR A 58 14.45 -13.51 0.43
N PRO A 59 15.56 -14.25 0.24
CA PRO A 59 16.14 -14.54 -1.08
C PRO A 59 15.24 -15.45 -1.92
N ASN A 60 14.26 -16.09 -1.27
CA ASN A 60 13.26 -16.92 -1.92
C ASN A 60 11.90 -16.21 -1.87
N PRO A 61 11.37 -15.76 -3.03
CA PRO A 61 10.10 -15.01 -3.10
C PRO A 61 8.89 -15.75 -2.52
N PHE A 62 8.91 -17.09 -2.50
CA PHE A 62 7.82 -17.85 -1.91
C PHE A 62 7.91 -17.86 -0.37
N ILE A 63 9.11 -17.98 0.18
CA ILE A 63 9.31 -17.93 1.63
C ILE A 63 9.00 -16.52 2.14
N ASP A 64 9.45 -15.52 1.39
CA ASP A 64 9.17 -14.10 1.60
C ASP A 64 7.65 -13.82 1.71
N PHE A 65 6.88 -14.22 0.70
CA PHE A 65 5.42 -14.11 0.72
C PHE A 65 4.75 -14.80 1.92
N ILE A 66 5.26 -15.97 2.33
CA ILE A 66 4.72 -16.68 3.51
C ILE A 66 5.11 -15.96 4.81
N TYR A 67 6.30 -15.38 4.87
CA TYR A 67 6.80 -14.62 6.00
C TYR A 67 6.03 -13.30 6.17
N ASP A 68 5.67 -12.62 5.08
CA ASP A 68 4.79 -11.45 5.08
C ASP A 68 3.43 -11.74 5.69
N ILE A 69 2.83 -12.86 5.26
CA ILE A 69 1.56 -13.32 5.82
C ILE A 69 1.75 -13.57 7.32
N TYR A 70 2.81 -14.26 7.71
CA TYR A 70 3.11 -14.53 9.11
C TYR A 70 3.25 -13.23 9.92
N ARG A 71 4.01 -12.23 9.46
CA ARG A 71 4.19 -10.93 10.13
C ARG A 71 2.89 -10.14 10.20
N LEU A 72 2.10 -10.15 9.12
CA LEU A 72 0.78 -9.53 9.10
C LEU A 72 -0.12 -10.07 10.23
N PHE A 73 -0.07 -11.38 10.52
CA PHE A 73 -0.85 -11.97 11.61
C PHE A 73 -0.16 -11.84 12.99
N LYS A 74 1.15 -11.99 13.09
CA LYS A 74 1.91 -11.94 14.34
C LYS A 74 2.02 -10.53 14.89
N TRP A 75 2.38 -9.57 14.05
CA TRP A 75 2.69 -8.19 14.44
C TRP A 75 1.64 -7.19 14.00
N GLY A 76 0.81 -7.56 13.02
CA GLY A 76 -0.23 -6.68 12.52
C GLY A 76 0.24 -5.74 11.42
N ARG A 77 1.45 -5.93 10.88
CA ARG A 77 2.10 -5.06 9.91
C ARG A 77 2.95 -5.90 8.96
N LEU A 78 3.21 -5.35 7.78
CA LEU A 78 4.20 -5.88 6.83
C LEU A 78 5.57 -5.24 7.07
N TYR A 79 5.57 -3.94 7.38
CA TYR A 79 6.73 -3.16 7.78
C TYR A 79 7.44 -3.73 8.99
N ASP A 80 8.76 -3.65 8.94
CA ASP A 80 9.56 -3.89 10.11
C ASP A 80 9.82 -2.59 10.88
N ILE A 81 9.95 -2.72 12.19
CA ILE A 81 10.10 -1.57 13.08
C ILE A 81 11.16 -1.96 14.11
N GLU A 82 12.30 -1.30 14.08
CA GLU A 82 13.39 -1.51 15.03
C GLU A 82 13.68 -0.24 15.83
N THR A 83 14.17 -0.42 17.06
CA THR A 83 14.33 0.69 18.00
C THR A 83 15.59 0.52 18.81
N PHE A 84 16.45 1.53 18.74
CA PHE A 84 17.62 1.64 19.60
C PHE A 84 17.58 2.95 20.40
N PHE A 85 18.43 3.03 21.41
CA PHE A 85 18.49 4.18 22.31
C PHE A 85 19.86 4.84 22.27
N VAL A 86 19.89 6.16 22.44
CA VAL A 86 21.11 6.98 22.49
C VAL A 86 21.13 7.69 23.83
N THR A 87 22.20 7.50 24.60
CA THR A 87 22.46 8.18 25.88
C THR A 87 23.54 9.24 25.71
N ASP A 88 23.96 9.90 26.80
CA ASP A 88 24.99 10.95 26.73
C ASP A 88 26.36 10.43 26.24
N SER A 89 26.61 9.13 26.40
CA SER A 89 27.94 8.53 26.15
C SER A 89 27.91 7.25 25.32
N SER A 90 26.75 6.64 25.10
CA SER A 90 26.63 5.34 24.45
C SER A 90 25.37 5.22 23.59
N ALA A 91 25.40 4.32 22.60
CA ALA A 91 24.21 3.79 21.95
C ALA A 91 23.91 2.39 22.50
N ILE A 92 22.63 2.13 22.77
CA ILE A 92 22.12 0.88 23.32
C ILE A 92 21.19 0.26 22.27
N PHE A 93 21.59 -0.92 21.79
CA PHE A 93 20.79 -1.78 20.94
C PHE A 93 20.25 -2.92 21.81
N GLU A 94 18.94 -3.05 21.92
CA GLU A 94 18.35 -4.02 22.85
C GLU A 94 18.32 -5.42 22.24
N ASP A 95 18.08 -5.52 20.94
CA ASP A 95 17.87 -6.81 20.25
C ASP A 95 18.34 -6.82 18.78
N ASP A 96 18.98 -5.75 18.35
CA ASP A 96 19.09 -5.32 16.96
C ASP A 96 20.53 -4.99 16.56
N TYR A 97 21.53 -5.44 17.34
CA TYR A 97 22.96 -5.23 17.02
C TYR A 97 23.60 -6.38 16.21
N ALA A 98 24.16 -6.02 15.05
CA ALA A 98 24.96 -6.91 14.20
C ALA A 98 26.46 -6.60 14.29
N ASN A 99 27.27 -7.65 14.39
CA ASN A 99 28.72 -7.55 14.33
C ASN A 99 29.16 -7.64 12.86
N SER A 100 29.38 -6.49 12.22
CA SER A 100 29.61 -6.33 10.77
C SER A 100 30.79 -7.14 10.21
N SER A 101 30.60 -8.43 9.99
CA SER A 101 31.58 -9.33 9.39
C SER A 101 31.12 -9.88 8.04
N SER A 102 29.81 -10.01 7.83
CA SER A 102 29.17 -10.46 6.59
C SER A 102 27.79 -9.83 6.45
N TYR A 103 27.35 -9.56 5.21
CA TYR A 103 26.03 -9.00 4.92
C TYR A 103 24.90 -10.01 5.22
N PHE A 104 25.06 -11.25 4.74
CA PHE A 104 24.10 -12.33 4.97
C PHE A 104 24.38 -13.04 6.31
N GLN A 105 24.21 -12.31 7.40
CA GLN A 105 24.29 -12.93 8.72
C GLN A 105 23.02 -13.73 8.98
N THR A 106 23.17 -15.01 9.37
CA THR A 106 22.03 -15.91 9.69
C THR A 106 22.07 -16.41 11.13
N GLU A 107 23.13 -16.12 11.87
CA GLU A 107 23.35 -16.59 13.24
C GLU A 107 23.49 -15.40 14.20
N ASN A 108 22.95 -15.55 15.42
CA ASN A 108 22.95 -14.53 16.47
C ASN A 108 22.41 -13.17 15.99
N LEU A 109 21.17 -13.16 15.48
CA LEU A 109 20.48 -11.99 14.95
C LEU A 109 19.82 -11.11 16.03
N HIS A 110 20.02 -11.44 17.30
CA HIS A 110 19.31 -10.84 18.43
C HIS A 110 20.28 -10.61 19.58
N ASN A 111 21.08 -9.54 19.46
CA ASN A 111 22.13 -9.23 20.43
C ASN A 111 21.86 -7.90 21.09
N TYR A 112 21.78 -7.94 22.41
CA TYR A 112 21.94 -6.75 23.23
C TYR A 112 23.38 -6.25 23.13
N LYS A 113 23.55 -4.94 22.88
CA LYS A 113 24.85 -4.30 22.99
C LYS A 113 24.75 -2.83 23.33
N GLU A 114 25.50 -2.42 24.35
CA GLU A 114 25.78 -1.03 24.65
C GLU A 114 27.20 -0.68 24.16
N ILE A 115 27.31 0.36 23.35
CA ILE A 115 28.57 0.76 22.70
C ILE A 115 28.87 2.22 23.02
N PRO A 116 30.02 2.54 23.62
CA PRO A 116 30.46 3.91 23.82
C PRO A 116 30.65 4.65 22.49
N PHE A 117 30.36 5.95 22.43
CA PHE A 117 30.52 6.74 21.20
C PHE A 117 31.95 6.83 20.67
N ASP A 118 32.94 6.55 21.51
CA ASP A 118 34.34 6.47 21.09
C ASP A 118 34.62 5.28 20.15
N ASP A 119 33.77 4.25 20.19
CA ASP A 119 33.88 3.05 19.35
C ASP A 119 33.09 3.17 18.03
N PHE A 120 32.41 4.29 17.79
CA PHE A 120 31.71 4.57 16.55
C PHE A 120 32.59 5.34 15.57
N GLN A 121 32.39 5.07 14.29
CA GLN A 121 32.90 5.94 13.26
C GLN A 121 32.17 7.28 13.29
N LYS A 122 32.92 8.37 13.09
CA LYS A 122 32.38 9.73 13.01
C LYS A 122 32.48 10.23 11.57
N ASP A 123 31.44 10.93 11.12
CA ASP A 123 31.43 11.68 9.86
C ASP A 123 31.11 13.15 10.16
N GLY A 124 32.14 14.00 10.12
CA GLY A 124 32.07 15.34 10.71
C GLY A 124 31.74 15.28 12.21
N ASP A 125 30.66 15.96 12.61
CA ASP A 125 30.13 15.97 13.98
C ASP A 125 29.14 14.83 14.24
N ASN A 126 28.80 14.01 13.24
CA ASN A 126 27.79 12.98 13.35
C ASN A 126 28.39 11.63 13.75
N ILE A 127 27.66 10.91 14.61
CA ILE A 127 27.93 9.49 14.89
C ILE A 127 27.28 8.64 13.81
N VAL A 128 28.07 7.78 13.15
CA VAL A 128 27.59 6.95 12.04
C VAL A 128 27.08 5.61 12.55
N ILE A 129 25.81 5.33 12.30
CA ILE A 129 25.20 4.03 12.53
C ILE A 129 24.99 3.36 11.18
N TYR A 130 25.62 2.21 10.99
CA TYR A 130 25.47 1.41 9.79
C TYR A 130 24.26 0.51 9.93
N VAL A 131 23.44 0.47 8.89
CA VAL A 131 22.26 -0.38 8.82
C VAL A 131 22.56 -1.54 7.88
N SER A 132 22.26 -2.75 8.32
CA SER A 132 22.18 -3.93 7.48
C SER A 132 20.72 -4.07 7.02
N THR A 133 20.43 -3.68 5.79
CA THR A 133 19.07 -3.65 5.22
C THR A 133 18.47 -5.04 5.05
N TRP A 134 19.29 -6.08 4.88
CA TRP A 134 18.85 -7.48 4.77
C TRP A 134 18.12 -8.04 6.01
N ASN A 135 18.53 -7.63 7.21
CA ASN A 135 17.99 -8.13 8.49
C ASN A 135 17.61 -7.01 9.45
N HIS A 136 17.55 -5.78 8.94
CA HIS A 136 17.25 -4.54 9.67
C HIS A 136 18.04 -4.30 10.95
N MET A 137 19.26 -4.84 11.04
CA MET A 137 20.12 -4.70 12.19
C MET A 137 21.05 -3.49 12.08
N PHE A 138 21.50 -3.00 13.22
CA PHE A 138 22.41 -1.86 13.35
C PHE A 138 23.83 -2.28 13.71
N SER A 139 24.81 -1.48 13.27
CA SER A 139 26.21 -1.66 13.64
C SER A 139 26.97 -0.35 13.77
N ASN A 140 28.02 -0.39 14.58
CA ASN A 140 28.96 0.71 14.75
C ASN A 140 30.11 0.69 13.73
N LYS A 141 30.18 -0.35 12.87
CA LYS A 141 31.23 -0.52 11.86
C LYS A 141 30.66 -0.84 10.48
N PRO A 142 31.30 -0.38 9.39
CA PRO A 142 30.89 -0.72 8.05
C PRO A 142 31.20 -2.17 7.72
N LEU A 143 30.51 -2.72 6.73
CA LEU A 143 30.87 -3.97 6.10
C LEU A 143 32.13 -3.79 5.22
N PRO A 144 33.02 -4.80 5.15
CA PRO A 144 34.19 -4.75 4.29
C PRO A 144 33.81 -4.61 2.82
N ASN A 145 34.46 -3.69 2.09
CA ASN A 145 34.27 -3.47 0.64
C ASN A 145 32.84 -3.04 0.24
N THR A 146 32.12 -2.37 1.12
CA THR A 146 30.75 -1.87 0.86
C THR A 146 30.75 -0.35 0.78
N GLU A 147 30.17 0.20 -0.28
CA GLU A 147 29.86 1.62 -0.40
C GLU A 147 28.53 1.93 0.30
N TYR A 148 28.47 3.10 0.94
CA TYR A 148 27.35 3.51 1.78
C TYR A 148 26.82 4.87 1.37
N ILE A 149 25.50 5.04 1.46
CA ILE A 149 24.82 6.32 1.28
C ILE A 149 24.16 6.76 2.59
N SER A 150 24.13 8.08 2.80
CA SER A 150 23.53 8.70 3.97
C SER A 150 22.01 8.80 3.80
N TYR A 151 21.27 8.31 4.78
CA TYR A 151 19.82 8.48 4.82
C TYR A 151 19.46 9.76 5.59
N LEU A 152 18.73 10.66 4.91
CA LEU A 152 18.22 11.89 5.51
C LEU A 152 16.83 11.61 6.11
N SER A 153 16.78 11.57 7.44
CA SER A 153 15.52 11.43 8.19
C SER A 153 14.57 12.58 7.88
N ASN A 154 13.27 12.27 7.74
CA ASN A 154 12.24 13.26 8.01
C ASN A 154 12.24 13.52 9.52
N ASN A 155 12.03 14.76 9.98
CA ASN A 155 12.02 15.11 11.41
C ASN A 155 10.73 14.62 12.10
N SER A 156 10.43 13.33 11.98
CA SER A 156 9.27 12.68 12.58
C SER A 156 9.55 12.42 14.07
N THR A 157 8.58 12.72 14.93
CA THR A 157 8.73 12.56 16.38
C THR A 157 7.71 11.56 16.92
N GLY A 158 8.15 10.61 17.73
CA GLY A 158 7.26 9.63 18.35
C GLY A 158 7.97 8.43 18.95
N THR A 159 7.35 7.80 19.94
CA THR A 159 7.80 6.54 20.53
C THR A 159 7.49 5.35 19.62
N ARG A 160 8.20 4.21 19.78
CA ARG A 160 7.91 2.93 19.13
C ARG A 160 6.45 2.55 19.25
N ASN A 161 5.84 2.80 20.41
CA ASN A 161 4.41 2.52 20.64
C ASN A 161 3.48 3.39 19.80
N GLU A 162 3.85 4.62 19.50
CA GLU A 162 3.10 5.51 18.61
C GLU A 162 3.32 5.13 17.15
N VAL A 163 4.55 4.81 16.76
CA VAL A 163 4.87 4.29 15.41
C VAL A 163 4.08 3.01 15.12
N GLU A 164 4.00 2.10 16.09
CA GLU A 164 3.19 0.89 15.99
C GLU A 164 1.68 1.17 15.83
N LYS A 165 1.17 2.28 16.39
CA LYS A 165 -0.23 2.70 16.17
C LYS A 165 -0.46 3.25 14.76
N ILE A 166 0.60 3.62 14.05
CA ILE A 166 0.52 4.05 12.65
C ILE A 166 0.45 2.81 11.76
N TYR A 167 1.41 1.88 11.87
CA TYR A 167 1.60 0.81 10.90
C TYR A 167 0.90 -0.53 11.24
N SER A 168 0.63 -0.82 12.53
CA SER A 168 0.04 -2.12 12.92
C SER A 168 -1.49 -2.08 12.99
N TRP A 169 -2.18 -2.97 12.27
CA TRP A 169 -3.64 -3.13 12.37
C TRP A 169 -4.10 -3.63 13.75
N LYS A 170 -3.21 -4.19 14.57
CA LYS A 170 -3.56 -4.56 15.95
C LYS A 170 -3.78 -3.33 16.83
N LYS A 171 -3.06 -2.24 16.55
CA LYS A 171 -3.11 -0.99 17.34
C LYS A 171 -3.90 0.13 16.64
N ASN A 172 -3.82 0.22 15.31
CA ASN A 172 -4.54 1.21 14.50
C ASN A 172 -6.00 0.78 14.25
N LYS A 173 -6.96 1.60 14.68
CA LYS A 173 -8.40 1.31 14.52
C LYS A 173 -8.82 1.22 13.05
N ASN A 174 -8.31 2.10 12.18
CA ASN A 174 -8.74 2.17 10.79
C ASN A 174 -8.21 0.98 9.98
N LEU A 175 -6.95 0.61 10.21
CA LEU A 175 -6.37 -0.61 9.63
C LEU A 175 -7.05 -1.87 10.16
N LYS A 176 -7.41 -1.90 11.44
CA LYS A 176 -8.19 -2.99 12.04
C LYS A 176 -9.54 -3.15 11.34
N PHE A 177 -10.25 -2.05 11.10
CA PHE A 177 -11.49 -2.07 10.31
C PHE A 177 -11.23 -2.56 8.89
N ALA A 178 -10.21 -2.03 8.21
CA ALA A 178 -9.88 -2.45 6.84
C ALA A 178 -9.60 -3.96 6.75
N PHE A 179 -8.88 -4.52 7.72
CA PHE A 179 -8.60 -5.94 7.80
C PHE A 179 -9.89 -6.78 7.90
N TYR A 180 -10.77 -6.46 8.85
CA TYR A 180 -12.03 -7.20 9.01
C TYR A 180 -12.99 -7.03 7.82
N PHE A 181 -13.09 -5.82 7.25
CA PHE A 181 -13.89 -5.60 6.06
C PHE A 181 -13.31 -6.33 4.84
N SER A 182 -11.99 -6.48 4.72
CA SER A 182 -11.38 -7.28 3.66
C SER A 182 -11.79 -8.75 3.76
N LEU A 183 -11.77 -9.33 4.97
CA LEU A 183 -12.28 -10.68 5.21
C LEU A 183 -13.79 -10.78 4.87
N LEU A 184 -14.57 -9.75 5.21
CA LEU A 184 -15.99 -9.69 4.87
C LEU A 184 -16.22 -9.64 3.36
N VAL A 185 -15.44 -8.85 2.61
CA VAL A 185 -15.50 -8.77 1.14
C VAL A 185 -15.24 -10.14 0.51
N VAL A 186 -14.21 -10.85 0.97
CA VAL A 186 -13.91 -12.22 0.49
C VAL A 186 -15.06 -13.17 0.77
N LEU A 187 -15.60 -13.16 2.00
CA LEU A 187 -16.72 -14.01 2.39
C LEU A 187 -17.98 -13.72 1.56
N LEU A 188 -18.39 -12.45 1.46
CA LEU A 188 -19.57 -12.03 0.71
C LEU A 188 -19.40 -12.27 -0.80
N GLY A 189 -18.19 -12.07 -1.34
CA GLY A 189 -17.86 -12.36 -2.73
C GLY A 189 -17.99 -13.85 -3.06
N ILE A 190 -17.46 -14.73 -2.22
CA ILE A 190 -17.62 -16.19 -2.36
C ILE A 190 -19.09 -16.59 -2.29
N LEU A 191 -19.85 -16.04 -1.33
CA LEU A 191 -21.27 -16.34 -1.19
C LEU A 191 -22.08 -15.86 -2.40
N THR A 192 -21.74 -14.69 -2.94
CA THR A 192 -22.33 -14.13 -4.16
C THR A 192 -22.11 -15.06 -5.34
N ILE A 193 -20.86 -15.47 -5.58
CA ILE A 193 -20.49 -16.40 -6.66
C ILE A 193 -21.27 -17.71 -6.50
N PHE A 194 -21.33 -18.27 -5.28
CA PHE A 194 -22.05 -19.49 -5.00
C PHE A 194 -23.55 -19.39 -5.32
N LEU A 195 -24.20 -18.28 -4.97
CA LEU A 195 -25.61 -18.07 -5.31
C LEU A 195 -25.83 -17.90 -6.81
N LYS A 196 -24.96 -17.16 -7.50
CA LYS A 196 -25.05 -16.94 -8.96
C LYS A 196 -24.83 -18.25 -9.72
N LEU A 197 -23.92 -19.11 -9.27
CA LEU A 197 -23.75 -20.46 -9.82
C LEU A 197 -25.00 -21.34 -9.67
N LYS A 198 -25.83 -21.08 -8.65
CA LYS A 198 -27.13 -21.74 -8.45
C LYS A 198 -28.29 -21.01 -9.13
N ASN A 199 -28.01 -20.02 -9.99
CA ASN A 199 -28.99 -19.15 -10.63
C ASN A 199 -29.94 -18.45 -9.65
N LYS A 200 -29.47 -18.18 -8.42
CA LYS A 200 -30.22 -17.44 -7.40
C LYS A 200 -29.90 -15.95 -7.49
N ASN A 201 -30.87 -15.13 -7.11
CA ASN A 201 -30.66 -13.69 -6.97
C ASN A 201 -29.62 -13.41 -5.88
N ALA A 202 -28.60 -12.60 -6.22
CA ALA A 202 -27.52 -12.20 -5.32
C ALA A 202 -27.33 -10.67 -5.28
N VAL A 203 -28.31 -9.87 -5.75
CA VAL A 203 -28.24 -8.40 -5.81
C VAL A 203 -27.77 -7.79 -4.49
N ILE A 204 -28.40 -8.20 -3.37
CA ILE A 204 -28.08 -7.67 -2.04
C ILE A 204 -26.64 -8.02 -1.66
N LEU A 205 -26.18 -9.24 -1.91
CA LEU A 205 -24.83 -9.66 -1.57
C LEU A 205 -23.77 -8.99 -2.44
N LYS A 206 -24.02 -8.79 -3.74
CA LYS A 206 -23.15 -7.98 -4.60
C LYS A 206 -23.01 -6.57 -4.05
N ALA A 207 -24.15 -5.91 -3.78
CA ALA A 207 -24.15 -4.55 -3.25
C ALA A 207 -23.44 -4.47 -1.89
N LEU A 208 -23.66 -5.43 -0.98
CA LEU A 208 -22.97 -5.47 0.31
C LEU A 208 -21.47 -5.75 0.18
N THR A 209 -21.05 -6.54 -0.81
CA THR A 209 -19.63 -6.80 -1.09
C THR A 209 -18.93 -5.50 -1.48
N THR A 210 -19.48 -4.77 -2.45
CA THR A 210 -18.94 -3.49 -2.90
C THR A 210 -19.09 -2.39 -1.85
N PHE A 211 -20.16 -2.43 -1.03
CA PHE A 211 -20.32 -1.53 0.12
C PHE A 211 -19.26 -1.77 1.19
N ALA A 212 -18.86 -3.01 1.46
CA ALA A 212 -17.76 -3.30 2.36
C ALA A 212 -16.43 -2.72 1.84
N CYS A 213 -16.16 -2.79 0.53
CA CYS A 213 -15.04 -2.08 -0.10
C CYS A 213 -15.15 -0.56 0.09
N LEU A 214 -16.35 0.01 -0.10
CA LEU A 214 -16.61 1.43 0.14
C LEU A 214 -16.27 1.84 1.57
N LEU A 215 -16.65 1.04 2.57
CA LEU A 215 -16.34 1.33 3.97
C LEU A 215 -14.84 1.30 4.26
N ILE A 216 -14.08 0.38 3.66
CA ILE A 216 -12.61 0.38 3.75
C ILE A 216 -12.06 1.73 3.30
N ALA A 217 -12.48 2.21 2.13
CA ALA A 217 -12.05 3.50 1.61
C ALA A 217 -12.53 4.66 2.50
N LEU A 218 -13.80 4.67 2.90
CA LEU A 218 -14.38 5.77 3.67
C LEU A 218 -13.63 6.02 5.00
N PHE A 219 -13.19 4.97 5.68
CA PHE A 219 -12.46 5.10 6.95
C PHE A 219 -10.96 5.40 6.83
N ASN A 220 -10.39 5.31 5.62
CA ASN A 220 -8.95 5.50 5.41
C ASN A 220 -8.62 6.72 4.53
N THR A 221 -9.62 7.44 4.03
CA THR A 221 -9.42 8.60 3.15
C THR A 221 -9.45 9.91 3.93
N THR A 222 -8.53 10.83 3.59
CA THR A 222 -8.42 12.17 4.22
C THR A 222 -8.33 13.33 3.23
N GLY A 223 -8.18 13.06 1.93
CA GLY A 223 -8.10 14.08 0.88
C GLY A 223 -8.76 13.65 -0.44
N PHE A 224 -8.02 13.77 -1.54
CA PHE A 224 -8.52 13.46 -2.89
C PHE A 224 -8.94 12.00 -3.08
N GLU A 225 -8.50 11.10 -2.21
CA GLU A 225 -8.89 9.71 -2.18
C GLU A 225 -10.39 9.54 -1.88
N PHE A 226 -11.09 10.56 -1.38
CA PHE A 226 -12.55 10.54 -1.28
C PHE A 226 -13.23 10.34 -2.65
N LEU A 227 -12.56 10.65 -3.76
CA LEU A 227 -13.03 10.30 -5.10
C LEU A 227 -13.09 8.77 -5.31
N ILE A 228 -12.21 7.99 -4.67
CA ILE A 228 -12.26 6.52 -4.69
C ILE A 228 -13.53 6.02 -4.00
N VAL A 229 -13.95 6.67 -2.90
CA VAL A 229 -15.24 6.39 -2.24
C VAL A 229 -16.40 6.65 -3.21
N GLY A 230 -16.37 7.76 -3.95
CA GLY A 230 -17.33 8.05 -5.00
C GLY A 230 -17.36 6.97 -6.09
N GLY A 231 -16.20 6.52 -6.55
CA GLY A 231 -16.07 5.42 -7.50
C GLY A 231 -16.70 4.13 -7.01
N LEU A 232 -16.43 3.75 -5.77
CA LEU A 232 -17.00 2.55 -5.12
C LEU A 232 -18.51 2.66 -4.94
N PHE A 233 -19.02 3.85 -4.61
CA PHE A 233 -20.46 4.11 -4.51
C PHE A 233 -21.17 3.89 -5.85
N PHE A 234 -20.62 4.43 -6.93
CA PHE A 234 -21.16 4.21 -8.26
C PHE A 234 -20.96 2.77 -8.76
N GLY A 235 -19.89 2.08 -8.35
CA GLY A 235 -19.73 0.64 -8.57
C GLY A 235 -20.85 -0.18 -7.90
N MET A 236 -21.17 0.13 -6.64
CA MET A 236 -22.27 -0.51 -5.91
C MET A 236 -23.63 -0.28 -6.58
N LEU A 237 -23.92 0.95 -7.04
CA LEU A 237 -25.13 1.23 -7.82
C LEU A 237 -25.14 0.47 -9.15
N GLY A 238 -23.98 0.36 -9.81
CA GLY A 238 -23.79 -0.44 -11.01
C GLY A 238 -24.14 -1.91 -10.79
N ASP A 239 -23.66 -2.49 -9.70
CA ASP A 239 -23.96 -3.87 -9.29
C ASP A 239 -25.47 -4.11 -9.11
N ILE A 240 -26.19 -3.13 -8.54
CA ILE A 240 -27.64 -3.22 -8.37
C ILE A 240 -28.35 -3.15 -9.74
N PHE A 241 -27.97 -2.19 -10.58
CA PHE A 241 -28.66 -1.97 -11.86
C PHE A 241 -28.41 -3.09 -12.88
N LEU A 242 -27.20 -3.65 -12.95
CA LEU A 242 -26.87 -4.70 -13.94
C LEU A 242 -27.63 -6.01 -13.72
N GLU A 243 -28.17 -6.25 -12.53
CA GLU A 243 -28.99 -7.44 -12.26
C GLU A 243 -30.38 -7.35 -12.91
N PHE A 244 -30.83 -6.16 -13.32
CA PHE A 244 -32.09 -5.95 -14.03
C PHE A 244 -31.82 -5.71 -15.51
N LYS A 245 -32.37 -6.57 -16.38
CA LYS A 245 -32.12 -6.52 -17.84
C LYS A 245 -32.49 -5.16 -18.44
N GLU A 246 -33.58 -4.53 -18.00
CA GLU A 246 -33.99 -3.21 -18.52
C GLU A 246 -33.07 -2.07 -18.06
N LYS A 247 -32.28 -2.30 -17.00
CA LYS A 247 -31.40 -1.28 -16.40
C LYS A 247 -29.93 -1.44 -16.77
N PHE A 248 -29.62 -2.27 -17.75
CA PHE A 248 -28.25 -2.48 -18.22
C PHE A 248 -27.51 -1.17 -18.52
N LEU A 249 -28.16 -0.24 -19.23
CA LEU A 249 -27.56 1.07 -19.55
C LEU A 249 -27.30 1.92 -18.30
N TYR A 250 -28.20 1.91 -17.31
CA TYR A 250 -27.99 2.61 -16.05
C TYR A 250 -26.84 1.99 -15.26
N GLY A 251 -26.70 0.66 -15.27
CA GLY A 251 -25.56 -0.02 -14.65
C GLY A 251 -24.24 0.35 -15.32
N MET A 252 -24.19 0.31 -16.64
CA MET A 252 -23.02 0.72 -17.43
C MET A 252 -22.67 2.20 -17.21
N LEU A 253 -23.66 3.09 -17.17
CA LEU A 253 -23.46 4.51 -16.88
C LEU A 253 -22.93 4.72 -15.45
N SER A 254 -23.43 3.96 -14.48
CA SER A 254 -22.95 4.00 -13.10
C SER A 254 -21.47 3.61 -13.02
N PHE A 255 -21.07 2.49 -13.63
CA PHE A 255 -19.66 2.10 -13.69
C PHE A 255 -18.80 3.11 -14.44
N LEU A 256 -19.29 3.68 -15.54
CA LEU A 256 -18.60 4.75 -16.28
C LEU A 256 -18.29 5.94 -15.36
N ILE A 257 -19.28 6.41 -14.60
CA ILE A 257 -19.09 7.50 -13.65
C ILE A 257 -18.05 7.07 -12.60
N GLY A 258 -18.15 5.83 -12.09
CA GLY A 258 -17.19 5.29 -11.15
C GLY A 258 -15.73 5.31 -11.67
N HIS A 259 -15.52 4.93 -12.93
CA HIS A 259 -14.21 4.98 -13.59
C HIS A 259 -13.66 6.40 -13.73
N ILE A 260 -14.53 7.39 -13.98
CA ILE A 260 -14.14 8.81 -13.99
C ILE A 260 -13.66 9.23 -12.60
N PHE A 261 -14.42 8.87 -11.55
CA PHE A 261 -14.03 9.15 -10.16
C PHE A 261 -12.67 8.53 -9.81
N TYR A 262 -12.45 7.25 -10.15
CA TYR A 262 -11.16 6.61 -9.94
C TYR A 262 -10.03 7.30 -10.72
N SER A 263 -10.26 7.63 -11.99
CA SER A 263 -9.27 8.32 -12.83
C SER A 263 -8.86 9.66 -12.22
N ILE A 264 -9.83 10.49 -11.83
CA ILE A 264 -9.53 11.79 -11.22
C ILE A 264 -8.82 11.59 -9.87
N GLY A 265 -9.26 10.63 -9.04
CA GLY A 265 -8.62 10.31 -7.77
C GLY A 265 -7.15 9.90 -7.94
N PHE A 266 -6.87 8.99 -8.87
CA PHE A 266 -5.51 8.55 -9.17
C PHE A 266 -4.65 9.69 -9.72
N ALA A 267 -5.18 10.53 -10.60
CA ALA A 267 -4.46 11.68 -11.12
C ALA A 267 -4.12 12.72 -10.05
N LEU A 268 -5.07 13.06 -9.18
CA LEU A 268 -4.82 14.06 -8.14
C LEU A 268 -3.87 13.55 -7.06
N LYS A 269 -3.93 12.24 -6.74
CA LYS A 269 -3.06 11.65 -5.71
C LYS A 269 -1.67 11.29 -6.23
N PHE A 270 -1.60 10.69 -7.42
CA PHE A 270 -0.37 10.09 -7.96
C PHE A 270 0.13 10.78 -9.23
N GLY A 271 -0.59 11.74 -9.79
CA GLY A 271 -0.24 12.37 -11.06
C GLY A 271 -0.63 11.53 -12.28
N ILE A 272 -0.18 11.95 -13.44
CA ILE A 272 -0.50 11.34 -14.74
C ILE A 272 0.55 10.25 -15.05
N PRO A 273 0.14 9.09 -15.62
CA PRO A 273 1.08 8.03 -15.97
C PRO A 273 2.00 8.45 -17.13
N ASN A 274 3.07 7.67 -17.35
CA ASN A 274 3.92 7.81 -18.53
C ASN A 274 3.07 7.70 -19.81
N ILE A 275 3.32 8.60 -20.78
CA ILE A 275 2.59 8.66 -22.04
C ILE A 275 2.60 7.33 -22.82
N LEU A 276 3.68 6.54 -22.71
CA LEU A 276 3.79 5.22 -23.33
C LEU A 276 2.80 4.23 -22.73
N VAL A 277 2.57 4.27 -21.42
CA VAL A 277 1.58 3.43 -20.75
C VAL A 277 0.20 3.76 -21.29
N PHE A 278 -0.13 5.06 -21.39
CA PHE A 278 -1.42 5.52 -21.91
C PHE A 278 -1.66 5.00 -23.34
N PHE A 279 -0.72 5.20 -24.26
CA PHE A 279 -0.87 4.71 -25.64
C PHE A 279 -0.95 3.19 -25.72
N THR A 280 -0.17 2.47 -24.92
CA THR A 280 -0.16 1.00 -24.92
C THR A 280 -1.49 0.42 -24.43
N VAL A 281 -2.01 0.93 -23.31
CA VAL A 281 -3.32 0.52 -22.77
C VAL A 281 -4.43 0.81 -23.78
N TYR A 282 -4.46 2.01 -24.35
CA TYR A 282 -5.48 2.37 -25.33
C TYR A 282 -5.40 1.54 -26.61
N ALA A 283 -4.21 1.33 -27.17
CA ALA A 283 -4.03 0.49 -28.35
C ALA A 283 -4.56 -0.93 -28.11
N PHE A 284 -4.21 -1.52 -26.95
CA PHE A 284 -4.69 -2.84 -26.55
C PHE A 284 -6.23 -2.90 -26.46
N LEU A 285 -6.86 -1.95 -25.77
CA LEU A 285 -8.32 -1.93 -25.59
C LEU A 285 -9.08 -1.66 -26.88
N ILE A 286 -8.56 -0.79 -27.75
CA ILE A 286 -9.13 -0.50 -29.06
C ILE A 286 -9.07 -1.73 -29.97
N ILE A 287 -7.96 -2.48 -29.95
CA ILE A 287 -7.84 -3.76 -30.68
C ILE A 287 -8.90 -4.75 -30.20
N LEU A 288 -9.07 -4.92 -28.87
CA LEU A 288 -10.10 -5.81 -28.33
C LEU A 288 -11.51 -5.37 -28.71
N TYR A 289 -11.79 -4.07 -28.62
CA TYR A 289 -13.10 -3.51 -28.95
C TYR A 289 -13.45 -3.71 -30.43
N PHE A 290 -12.60 -3.29 -31.36
CA PHE A 290 -12.90 -3.42 -32.80
C PHE A 290 -12.79 -4.86 -33.31
N GLY A 291 -11.87 -5.66 -32.74
CA GLY A 291 -11.68 -7.05 -33.12
C GLY A 291 -12.87 -7.93 -32.74
N ILE A 292 -13.51 -7.67 -31.59
CA ILE A 292 -14.50 -8.59 -31.01
C ILE A 292 -15.85 -7.91 -30.75
N LEU A 293 -15.90 -6.78 -30.03
CA LEU A 293 -17.17 -6.21 -29.56
C LEU A 293 -17.91 -5.40 -30.62
N PHE A 294 -17.20 -4.67 -31.48
CA PHE A 294 -17.80 -3.74 -32.43
C PHE A 294 -18.83 -4.42 -33.36
N LYS A 295 -18.55 -5.65 -33.82
CA LYS A 295 -19.46 -6.39 -34.71
C LYS A 295 -20.70 -6.94 -34.00
N ASN A 296 -20.64 -7.09 -32.68
CA ASN A 296 -21.65 -7.82 -31.90
C ASN A 296 -22.55 -6.90 -31.04
N THR A 297 -22.30 -5.59 -31.02
CA THR A 297 -22.91 -4.65 -30.06
C THR A 297 -24.05 -3.81 -30.63
N GLY A 298 -24.35 -3.93 -31.93
CA GLY A 298 -25.52 -3.28 -32.56
C GLY A 298 -25.54 -1.76 -32.35
N ASP A 299 -26.65 -1.25 -31.83
CA ASP A 299 -26.84 0.18 -31.59
C ASP A 299 -26.05 0.72 -30.38
N LEU A 300 -25.53 -0.18 -29.53
CA LEU A 300 -24.77 0.19 -28.33
C LEU A 300 -23.29 0.46 -28.58
N LYS A 301 -22.83 0.41 -29.84
CA LYS A 301 -21.42 0.61 -30.22
C LYS A 301 -20.83 1.86 -29.59
N ILE A 302 -21.50 3.00 -29.74
CA ILE A 302 -21.00 4.28 -29.25
C ILE A 302 -20.95 4.27 -27.72
N SER A 303 -22.02 3.83 -27.06
CA SER A 303 -22.07 3.78 -25.59
C SER A 303 -20.97 2.89 -25.00
N ILE A 304 -20.68 1.76 -25.64
CA ILE A 304 -19.61 0.86 -25.22
C ILE A 304 -18.24 1.46 -25.53
N LEU A 305 -18.06 2.17 -26.65
CA LEU A 305 -16.79 2.85 -26.94
C LEU A 305 -16.49 3.92 -25.88
N VAL A 306 -17.49 4.72 -25.49
CA VAL A 306 -17.34 5.71 -24.41
C VAL A 306 -16.98 5.02 -23.09
N TYR A 307 -17.60 3.88 -22.79
CA TYR A 307 -17.24 3.07 -21.62
C TYR A 307 -15.78 2.59 -21.68
N VAL A 308 -15.34 2.06 -22.83
CA VAL A 308 -13.97 1.58 -23.06
C VAL A 308 -12.94 2.70 -22.86
N ILE A 309 -13.25 3.93 -23.28
CA ILE A 309 -12.39 5.11 -23.04
C ILE A 309 -12.31 5.42 -21.54
N ALA A 310 -13.44 5.39 -20.82
CA ALA A 310 -13.46 5.67 -19.38
C ALA A 310 -12.65 4.64 -18.59
N ILE A 311 -12.90 3.34 -18.80
CA ILE A 311 -12.15 2.27 -18.11
C ILE A 311 -10.69 2.21 -18.54
N GLY A 312 -10.39 2.51 -19.81
CA GLY A 312 -9.01 2.61 -20.31
C GLY A 312 -8.22 3.76 -19.70
N THR A 313 -8.89 4.90 -19.45
CA THR A 313 -8.29 6.01 -18.68
C THR A 313 -7.98 5.58 -17.25
N MET A 314 -8.96 4.96 -16.57
CA MET A 314 -8.79 4.48 -15.20
C MET A 314 -7.63 3.49 -15.11
N PHE A 315 -7.59 2.50 -16.00
CA PHE A 315 -6.52 1.50 -16.04
C PHE A 315 -5.16 2.11 -16.35
N SER A 316 -5.08 3.08 -17.28
CA SER A 316 -3.82 3.77 -17.55
C SER A 316 -3.32 4.52 -16.30
N PHE A 317 -4.22 5.19 -15.59
CA PHE A 317 -3.88 6.00 -14.42
C PHE A 317 -3.56 5.16 -13.18
N SER A 318 -3.98 3.91 -13.15
CA SER A 318 -3.63 2.99 -12.07
C SER A 318 -2.13 2.63 -12.06
N PHE A 319 -1.37 2.95 -13.12
CA PHE A 319 0.10 2.87 -13.17
C PHE A 319 0.84 4.09 -12.62
N SER A 320 0.14 5.20 -12.34
CA SER A 320 0.78 6.42 -11.80
C SER A 320 1.58 6.20 -10.49
N PRO A 321 1.17 5.32 -9.56
CA PRO A 321 1.96 5.03 -8.36
C PRO A 321 3.26 4.27 -8.62
N VAL A 322 3.38 3.47 -9.70
CA VAL A 322 4.51 2.54 -9.93
C VAL A 322 5.85 3.28 -10.05
N PHE A 323 5.81 4.53 -10.51
CA PHE A 323 7.01 5.35 -10.72
C PHE A 323 7.28 6.34 -9.59
N LYS A 324 6.61 6.15 -8.45
CA LYS A 324 6.74 6.97 -7.27
C LYS A 324 6.96 5.99 -6.11
N GLU A 325 8.03 6.13 -5.35
CA GLU A 325 8.42 5.27 -4.23
C GLU A 325 7.34 5.23 -3.14
N ILE A 326 6.26 4.48 -3.41
CA ILE A 326 4.99 4.60 -2.72
C ILE A 326 4.51 3.20 -2.34
N TYR A 327 4.02 3.13 -1.10
CA TYR A 327 3.35 2.05 -0.38
C TYR A 327 2.96 0.79 -1.18
N TYR A 328 3.31 -0.40 -0.66
CA TYR A 328 3.11 -1.72 -1.29
C TYR A 328 1.69 -1.93 -1.86
N LEU A 329 0.66 -1.51 -1.13
CA LEU A 329 -0.74 -1.65 -1.60
C LEU A 329 -1.07 -0.81 -2.83
N ARG A 330 -0.44 0.36 -2.99
CA ARG A 330 -0.66 1.25 -4.15
C ARG A 330 0.06 0.73 -5.40
N LEU A 331 1.13 -0.07 -5.25
CA LEU A 331 1.77 -0.79 -6.36
C LEU A 331 0.88 -1.88 -6.98
N LEU A 332 -0.18 -2.30 -6.28
CA LEU A 332 -1.16 -3.26 -6.80
C LEU A 332 -2.27 -2.61 -7.66
N LEU A 333 -2.32 -1.28 -7.75
CA LEU A 333 -3.33 -0.58 -8.57
C LEU A 333 -3.34 -0.96 -10.06
N PRO A 334 -2.19 -1.20 -10.74
CA PRO A 334 -2.18 -1.77 -12.09
C PRO A 334 -2.87 -3.12 -12.18
N LEU A 335 -2.61 -4.01 -11.22
CA LEU A 335 -3.26 -5.32 -11.14
C LEU A 335 -4.79 -5.15 -10.98
N ALA A 336 -5.22 -4.23 -10.12
CA ALA A 336 -6.64 -3.93 -9.94
C ALA A 336 -7.30 -3.42 -11.22
N GLY A 337 -6.70 -2.43 -11.90
CA GLY A 337 -7.22 -1.91 -13.16
C GLY A 337 -7.30 -2.97 -14.26
N GLY A 338 -6.28 -3.84 -14.36
CA GLY A 338 -6.26 -4.97 -15.28
C GLY A 338 -7.35 -6.00 -14.98
N LEU A 339 -7.55 -6.35 -13.70
CA LEU A 339 -8.63 -7.24 -13.25
C LEU A 339 -10.02 -6.65 -13.54
N PHE A 340 -10.20 -5.32 -13.40
CA PHE A 340 -11.46 -4.66 -13.73
C PHE A 340 -11.75 -4.73 -15.23
N VAL A 341 -10.77 -4.36 -16.06
CA VAL A 341 -10.87 -4.46 -17.52
C VAL A 341 -11.18 -5.89 -17.94
N PHE A 342 -10.50 -6.87 -17.33
CA PHE A 342 -10.71 -8.28 -17.63
C PHE A 342 -12.13 -8.74 -17.27
N SER A 343 -12.62 -8.40 -16.07
CA SER A 343 -14.01 -8.66 -15.64
C SER A 343 -15.01 -8.09 -16.64
N ASP A 344 -14.89 -6.82 -16.98
CA ASP A 344 -15.86 -6.10 -17.81
C ASP A 344 -15.82 -6.57 -19.26
N PHE A 345 -14.63 -6.89 -19.76
CA PHE A 345 -14.47 -7.51 -21.07
C PHE A 345 -15.20 -8.85 -21.11
N LEU A 346 -15.00 -9.72 -20.12
CA LEU A 346 -15.70 -11.01 -20.04
C LEU A 346 -17.21 -10.85 -19.88
N LEU A 347 -17.67 -9.86 -19.12
CA LEU A 347 -19.08 -9.52 -18.99
C LEU A 347 -19.67 -9.07 -20.34
N ALA A 348 -18.94 -8.24 -21.10
CA ALA A 348 -19.34 -7.83 -22.44
C ALA A 348 -19.38 -9.01 -23.43
N ILE A 349 -18.40 -9.91 -23.37
CA ILE A 349 -18.41 -11.16 -24.16
C ILE A 349 -19.63 -12.01 -23.82
N GLN A 350 -19.92 -12.20 -22.53
CA GLN A 350 -21.09 -12.96 -22.06
C GLN A 350 -22.39 -12.36 -22.57
N LYS A 351 -22.49 -11.02 -22.59
CA LYS A 351 -23.69 -10.27 -22.96
C LYS A 351 -23.93 -10.21 -24.47
N PHE A 352 -22.89 -9.96 -25.25
CA PHE A 352 -23.02 -9.60 -26.68
C PHE A 352 -22.54 -10.68 -27.64
N VAL A 353 -21.65 -11.58 -27.22
CA VAL A 353 -21.02 -12.56 -28.12
C VAL A 353 -21.50 -13.97 -27.83
N LYS A 354 -21.20 -14.50 -26.63
CA LYS A 354 -21.57 -15.86 -26.24
C LYS A 354 -21.54 -16.02 -24.72
N ASN A 355 -22.49 -16.78 -24.19
CA ASN A 355 -22.42 -17.25 -22.82
C ASN A 355 -21.40 -18.39 -22.70
N PHE A 356 -20.74 -18.51 -21.54
CA PHE A 356 -19.75 -19.56 -21.28
C PHE A 356 -19.86 -20.10 -19.85
N ARG A 357 -19.43 -21.36 -19.65
CA ARG A 357 -19.57 -22.06 -18.38
C ARG A 357 -18.69 -21.42 -17.30
N TYR A 358 -19.20 -21.33 -16.07
CA TYR A 358 -18.50 -20.75 -14.92
C TYR A 358 -18.07 -19.29 -15.07
N SER A 359 -18.69 -18.54 -15.98
CA SER A 359 -18.42 -17.11 -16.19
C SER A 359 -18.50 -16.29 -14.90
N GLU A 360 -19.48 -16.59 -14.04
CA GLU A 360 -19.67 -15.91 -12.76
C GLU A 360 -18.45 -15.99 -11.83
N ILE A 361 -17.70 -17.11 -11.83
CA ILE A 361 -16.52 -17.27 -10.97
C ILE A 361 -15.44 -16.29 -11.41
N VAL A 362 -15.15 -16.25 -12.71
CA VAL A 362 -14.05 -15.46 -13.27
C VAL A 362 -14.40 -13.98 -13.30
N ILE A 363 -15.63 -13.64 -13.73
CA ILE A 363 -16.11 -12.25 -13.79
C ILE A 363 -16.19 -11.66 -12.38
N LEU A 364 -16.95 -12.27 -11.47
CA LEU A 364 -17.12 -11.70 -10.13
C LEU A 364 -15.85 -11.82 -9.28
N GLY A 365 -15.07 -12.88 -9.46
CA GLY A 365 -13.80 -13.06 -8.77
C GLY A 365 -12.80 -11.95 -9.12
N SER A 366 -12.60 -11.68 -10.43
CA SER A 366 -11.73 -10.60 -10.87
C SER A 366 -12.28 -9.22 -10.51
N TYR A 367 -13.60 -9.01 -10.60
CA TYR A 367 -14.26 -7.77 -10.20
C TYR A 367 -14.09 -7.46 -8.71
N PHE A 368 -14.44 -8.38 -7.81
CA PHE A 368 -14.35 -8.13 -6.37
C PHE A 368 -12.90 -8.01 -5.90
N ALA A 369 -11.97 -8.77 -6.49
CA ALA A 369 -10.55 -8.60 -6.23
C ALA A 369 -10.08 -7.20 -6.65
N SER A 370 -10.47 -6.73 -7.83
CA SER A 370 -10.18 -5.37 -8.30
C SER A 370 -10.72 -4.30 -7.35
N GLN A 371 -12.00 -4.38 -6.98
CA GLN A 371 -12.64 -3.44 -6.06
C GLN A 371 -11.98 -3.43 -4.68
N LEU A 372 -11.59 -4.60 -4.16
CA LEU A 372 -10.91 -4.71 -2.89
C LEU A 372 -9.52 -4.05 -2.93
N ILE A 373 -8.72 -4.30 -3.97
CA ILE A 373 -7.40 -3.68 -4.12
C ILE A 373 -7.54 -2.15 -4.26
N ILE A 374 -8.49 -1.67 -5.06
CA ILE A 374 -8.77 -0.22 -5.18
C ILE A 374 -9.15 0.37 -3.82
N ALA A 375 -9.99 -0.29 -3.03
CA ALA A 375 -10.35 0.17 -1.70
C ALA A 375 -9.15 0.19 -0.74
N LEU A 376 -8.34 -0.87 -0.74
CA LEU A 376 -7.13 -0.97 0.09
C LEU A 376 -6.06 0.06 -0.30
N SER A 377 -6.03 0.53 -1.55
CA SER A 377 -5.09 1.58 -1.99
C SER A 377 -5.24 2.92 -1.26
N THR A 378 -6.35 3.11 -0.54
CA THR A 378 -6.61 4.29 0.30
C THR A 378 -5.91 4.25 1.66
N ILE A 379 -5.33 3.11 2.03
CA ILE A 379 -4.62 2.91 3.29
C ILE A 379 -3.21 3.51 3.16
N PHE A 380 -2.96 4.52 3.99
CA PHE A 380 -1.82 5.46 3.98
C PHE A 380 -1.79 6.32 2.72
#